data_AF-A0AAD7YPH4-F1
#
_entry.id   AF-A0AAD7YPH4-F1
#
_cell.length_a   1.000
_cell.length_b   1.000
_cell.length_c   1.000
_cell.angle_alpha   90.00
_cell.angle_beta   90.00
_cell.angle_gamma   90.00
#
_symmetry.space_group_name_H-M   'P 1'
#
loop_
_entity.id
_entity.type
_entity.pdbx_description
1 polymer ?
#
loop_
_entity_poly.entity_id
_entity_poly.type
_entity_poly.pdbx_seq_one_letter_code
_entity_poly.pdbx_strand_id
1 'polypeptide(L)' 'MPLRALFRYLANNEHLVQKIAESYPVRRAAQLAVSVFFRGKAKIEELDPQQVNKFISFLKKFNENLKEGIQDAKKQLKK' A
#
# COMPACT_ATOMS: atom_id res chain seq x y z
N MET A 1 3.44 -17.41 10.49
CA MET A 1 2.37 -16.90 9.61
C MET A 1 2.82 -16.97 8.16
N PRO A 2 2.05 -17.60 7.26
CA PRO A 2 2.44 -17.82 5.86
C PRO A 2 2.80 -16.53 5.11
N LEU A 3 2.09 -15.42 5.39
CA LEU A 3 2.42 -14.10 4.85
C LEU A 3 3.83 -13.63 5.24
N ARG A 4 4.25 -13.86 6.49
CA ARG A 4 5.61 -13.52 6.96
C ARG A 4 6.68 -14.32 6.24
N ALA A 5 6.43 -15.61 5.97
CA ALA A 5 7.35 -16.43 5.18
C ALA A 5 7.41 -15.94 3.73
N LEU A 6 6.27 -15.60 3.14
CA LEU A 6 6.18 -15.02 1.79
C LEU A 6 6.96 -13.71 1.70
N PHE A 7 6.72 -12.74 2.59
CA PHE A 7 7.43 -11.45 2.56
C PHE A 7 8.93 -11.61 2.80
N ARG A 8 9.34 -12.51 3.69
CA ARG A 8 10.77 -12.80 3.89
C ARG A 8 11.40 -13.43 2.66
N TYR A 9 10.67 -14.32 1.99
CA TYR A 9 11.11 -14.92 0.73
C TYR A 9 11.21 -13.87 -0.39
N LEU A 10 10.23 -12.98 -0.52
CA LEU A 10 10.27 -11.87 -1.47
C LEU A 10 11.44 -10.92 -1.17
N ALA A 11 11.61 -10.50 0.09
CA ALA A 11 12.66 -9.56 0.48
C ALA A 11 14.08 -10.11 0.30
N ASN A 12 14.27 -11.42 0.43
CA ASN A 12 15.56 -12.08 0.21
C ASN A 12 15.84 -12.41 -1.27
N ASN A 13 14.85 -12.25 -2.17
CA ASN A 13 14.97 -12.57 -3.59
C ASN A 13 14.65 -11.34 -4.45
N GLU A 14 15.62 -10.43 -4.56
CA GLU A 14 15.50 -9.20 -5.34
C GLU A 14 15.09 -9.46 -6.80
N HIS A 15 15.66 -10.49 -7.43
CA HIS A 15 15.32 -10.91 -8.79
C HIS A 15 13.83 -11.27 -8.97
N LEU A 16 13.23 -11.91 -7.96
CA LEU A 16 11.82 -12.29 -8.02
C LEU A 16 10.91 -11.08 -7.85
N VAL A 17 11.27 -10.16 -6.95
CA VAL A 17 10.57 -8.87 -6.81
C VAL A 17 10.65 -8.06 -8.09
N GLN A 18 11.82 -8.02 -8.75
CA GLN A 18 12.01 -7.32 -10.01
C GLN A 18 11.12 -7.90 -11.13
N LYS A 19 11.05 -9.22 -11.27
CA LYS A 19 10.13 -9.89 -12.21
C LYS A 19 8.66 -9.59 -11.90
N ILE A 20 8.28 -9.55 -10.62
CA ILE A 20 6.93 -9.19 -10.20
C ILE A 20 6.63 -7.74 -10.57
N ALA A 21 7.55 -6.80 -10.33
CA ALA A 21 7.39 -5.41 -10.70
C ALA A 21 7.28 -5.21 -12.22
N GLU A 22 8.02 -5.99 -13.00
CA GLU A 22 7.96 -5.97 -14.46
C GLU A 22 6.70 -6.63 -15.03
N SER A 23 6.00 -7.43 -14.24
CA SER A 23 4.80 -8.14 -14.68
C SER A 23 3.67 -7.20 -15.10
N TYR A 24 2.89 -7.60 -16.10
CA TYR A 24 1.75 -6.85 -16.61
C TYR A 24 0.73 -6.41 -15.54
N PRO A 25 0.30 -7.28 -14.59
CA PRO A 25 -0.68 -6.86 -13.59
C PRO A 25 -0.13 -5.77 -12.65
N VAL A 26 1.14 -5.84 -12.24
CA VAL A 26 1.76 -4.83 -11.37
C VAL A 26 1.95 -3.52 -12.13
N ARG A 27 2.40 -3.60 -13.39
CA ARG A 27 2.50 -2.42 -14.27
C ARG A 27 1.15 -1.74 -14.46
N ARG A 28 0.09 -2.50 -14.70
CA ARG A 28 -1.27 -1.95 -14.87
C ARG A 28 -1.77 -1.31 -13.57
N ALA A 29 -1.53 -1.96 -12.43
CA ALA A 29 -1.88 -1.41 -11.12
C ALA A 29 -1.14 -0.09 -10.84
N ALA A 30 0.15 -0.01 -11.17
CA ALA A 30 0.93 1.22 -11.04
C ALA A 30 0.39 2.34 -11.95
N GLN A 31 0.10 2.03 -13.22
CA GLN A 31 -0.51 3.00 -14.14
C GLN A 31 -1.87 3.51 -13.62
N LEU A 32 -2.70 2.62 -13.09
CA LEU A 32 -3.98 3.00 -12.49
C LEU A 32 -3.77 3.89 -11.26
N ALA A 33 -2.89 3.51 -10.33
CA ALA A 33 -2.58 4.28 -9.13
C ALA A 33 -2.07 5.69 -9.48
N VAL A 34 -1.14 5.79 -10.43
CA VAL A 34 -0.63 7.06 -10.96
C VAL A 34 -1.76 7.88 -11.59
N SER A 35 -2.59 7.26 -12.43
CA SER A 35 -3.71 7.95 -13.07
C SER A 35 -4.71 8.49 -12.05
N VAL A 36 -5.01 7.72 -11.00
CA VAL A 36 -5.91 8.12 -9.91
C VAL A 36 -5.29 9.22 -9.08
N PHE A 37 -3.99 9.16 -8.81
CA PHE A 37 -3.29 10.19 -8.05
C PHE A 37 -3.27 11.54 -8.78
N PHE A 38 -2.88 11.56 -10.06
CA PHE A 38 -2.81 12.80 -10.83
C PHE A 38 -4.19 13.34 -11.21
N ARG A 39 -5.13 12.48 -11.63
CA ARG A 39 -6.51 12.92 -11.92
C ARG A 39 -7.28 13.27 -10.65
N GLY A 40 -7.01 12.57 -9.56
CA GLY A 40 -7.58 12.85 -8.24
C GLY A 40 -7.15 14.22 -7.75
N LYS A 41 -5.87 14.58 -7.85
CA LYS A 41 -5.38 15.92 -7.50
C LYS A 41 -6.10 17.04 -8.24
N ALA A 42 -6.37 16.88 -9.54
CA ALA A 42 -7.12 17.87 -10.31
C ALA A 42 -8.60 17.95 -9.90
N LYS A 43 -9.21 16.84 -9.47
CA LYS A 43 -10.62 16.81 -9.04
C LYS A 43 -10.84 17.15 -7.57
N ILE A 44 -9.80 17.13 -6.73
CA ILE A 44 -9.91 17.44 -5.30
C ILE A 44 -10.35 18.89 -5.07
N GLU A 45 -10.03 19.83 -5.97
CA GLU A 45 -10.53 21.21 -5.89
C GLU A 45 -12.05 21.32 -6.13
N GLU A 46 -12.66 20.38 -6.86
CA GLU A 46 -14.11 20.34 -7.13
C GLU A 46 -14.89 19.41 -6.19
N LEU A 47 -14.18 18.61 -5.37
CA LEU A 47 -14.80 17.64 -4.48
C LEU A 47 -15.21 18.31 -3.16
N ASP A 48 -16.38 17.92 -2.65
CA ASP A 48 -16.89 18.38 -1.36
C ASP A 48 -15.84 18.15 -0.25
N PRO A 49 -15.39 19.21 0.45
CA PRO A 49 -14.39 19.13 1.51
C PRO A 49 -14.73 18.08 2.57
N GLN A 50 -16.02 17.81 2.80
CA GLN A 50 -16.48 16.85 3.78
C GLN A 50 -16.14 15.40 3.39
N GLN A 51 -16.19 15.06 2.10
CA GLN A 51 -15.86 13.72 1.59
C GLN A 51 -14.34 13.49 1.61
N VAL A 52 -13.57 14.52 1.24
CA VAL A 52 -12.10 14.49 1.30
C VAL A 52 -11.62 14.28 2.73
N ASN A 53 -12.18 15.02 3.70
CA ASN A 53 -11.85 14.87 5.11
C ASN A 53 -12.19 13.47 5.67
N LYS A 54 -13.32 12.88 5.24
CA LYS A 54 -13.66 11.49 5.58
C LYS A 54 -12.62 10.51 5.01
N PHE A 55 -12.22 10.68 3.76
CA PHE A 55 -11.19 9.83 3.14
C PHE A 55 -9.82 9.96 3.83
N ILE A 56 -9.39 11.19 4.15
CA ILE A 56 -8.14 11.44 4.89
C ILE A 56 -8.19 10.78 6.27
N SER A 57 -9.30 10.91 7.01
CA SER A 57 -9.45 10.27 8.32
C SER A 57 -9.45 8.73 8.24
N PHE A 58 -10.03 8.16 7.18
CA PHE A 58 -9.94 6.73 6.90
C PHE A 58 -8.49 6.29 6.63
N LEU A 59 -7.76 7.00 5.76
CA LEU A 59 -6.36 6.71 5.47
C LEU A 59 -5.49 6.81 6.73
N LYS A 60 -5.75 7.78 7.61
CA LYS A 60 -5.04 7.93 8.87
C LYS A 60 -5.24 6.72 9.78
N LYS A 61 -6.49 6.31 10.00
CA LYS A 61 -6.83 5.10 10.78
C LYS A 61 -6.24 3.84 10.16
N PHE A 62 -6.27 3.73 8.84
CA PHE A 62 -5.67 2.59 8.13
C PHE A 62 -4.16 2.52 8.34
N ASN A 63 -3.46 3.66 8.27
CA ASN A 63 -2.02 3.72 8.52
C ASN A 63 -1.68 3.36 9.98
N GLU A 64 -2.47 3.85 10.94
CA GLU A 64 -2.32 3.49 12.36
C GLU A 64 -2.48 1.97 12.56
N ASN A 65 -3.56 1.38 12.03
CA ASN A 65 -3.80 -0.07 12.10
C ASN A 65 -2.71 -0.89 11.39
N LEU A 66 -2.22 -0.45 10.24
CA LEU A 66 -1.12 -1.11 9.53
C LEU A 66 0.17 -1.06 10.34
N LYS A 67 0.48 0.11 10.92
CA LYS A 67 1.69 0.29 11.74
C LYS A 67 1.63 -0.61 12.98
N GLU A 68 0.48 -0.68 13.65
CA GLU A 68 0.26 -1.58 14.77
C GLU A 68 0.39 -3.05 14.35
N GLY A 69 -0.28 -3.46 13.27
CA GLY A 69 -0.18 -4.83 12.74
C GLY A 69 1.25 -5.22 12.34
N ILE A 70 2.01 -4.30 11.75
CA ILE A 70 3.44 -4.52 11.42
C ILE A 70 4.28 -4.60 12.70
N GLN A 71 4.04 -3.74 13.69
CA GLN A 71 4.76 -3.76 14.96
C GLN A 71 4.48 -5.02 15.77
N ASP A 72 3.24 -5.48 15.80
CA ASP A 72 2.85 -6.71 16.48
C ASP A 72 3.41 -7.94 15.75
N ALA A 73 3.39 -7.94 14.42
CA ALA A 73 4.11 -8.92 13.63
C ALA A 73 5.62 -8.91 13.94
N LYS A 74 6.22 -7.72 14.13
CA LYS A 74 7.64 -7.56 14.51
C LYS A 74 7.94 -8.05 15.92
N LYS A 75 7.02 -7.90 16.88
CA LYS A 75 7.15 -8.43 18.24
C LYS A 75 7.02 -9.96 18.25
N GLN A 76 6.08 -10.52 17.49
CA GLN A 76 5.99 -11.97 17.24
C GLN A 76 7.15 -12.52 16.39
N LEU A 77 7.94 -11.65 15.75
CA LEU A 77 9.15 -11.99 15.00
C LEU A 77 10.38 -12.13 15.90
N LYS A 78 10.40 -11.45 17.05
CA LYS A 78 11.53 -11.43 17.99
C LYS A 78 11.40 -12.42 19.15
N LYS A 79 10.20 -12.96 19.41
CA LYS A 79 10.00 -14.21 20.17
C LYS A 79 10.20 -15.40 19.25
#